data_AF-A0A952HH56-F1
#
_entry.id   AF-A0A952HH56-F1
#
_cell.length_a   1.000
_cell.length_b   1.000
_cell.length_c   1.000
_cell.angle_alpha   90.00
_cell.angle_beta   90.00
_cell.angle_gamma   90.00
#
_symmetry.space_group_name_H-M   'P 1'
#
loop_
_entity.id
_entity.type
_entity.pdbx_description
1 polymer ?
#
loop_
_entity_poly.entity_id
_entity_poly.type
_entity_poly.pdbx_seq_one_letter_code
_entity_poly.pdbx_strand_id
1 'polypeptide(L)' 'MPADTSNLDQLQGAYKAAVEDRIAAIREEENLASVNHSLAEIDKWEAAHFKEDEIRGKVLEAKKEYEDALREQQFGF' A
#
# COMPACT_ATOMS: atom_id res chain seq x y z
N MET A 1 -9.69 -14.32 29.75
CA MET A 1 -8.45 -13.70 29.26
C MET A 1 -8.84 -12.83 28.08
N PRO A 2 -8.53 -11.52 28.05
CA PRO A 2 -8.62 -10.78 26.80
C PRO A 2 -7.74 -11.51 25.78
N ALA A 3 -8.27 -11.82 24.61
CA ALA A 3 -7.45 -12.40 23.54
C ALA A 3 -6.29 -11.43 23.26
N ASP A 4 -5.05 -11.91 23.21
CA ASP A 4 -3.89 -11.08 22.86
C ASP A 4 -4.02 -10.60 21.40
N THR A 5 -4.66 -9.46 21.19
CA THR A 5 -4.86 -8.84 19.85
C THR A 5 -3.66 -8.02 19.39
N SER A 6 -2.60 -7.91 20.20
CA SER A 6 -1.47 -7.03 19.91
C SER A 6 -0.79 -7.31 18.57
N ASN A 7 -0.77 -8.58 18.13
CA ASN A 7 -0.27 -8.93 16.80
C ASN A 7 -1.17 -8.37 15.67
N LEU A 8 -2.50 -8.46 15.83
CA LEU A 8 -3.46 -7.92 14.87
C LEU A 8 -3.43 -6.40 14.81
N ASP A 9 -3.26 -5.73 15.95
CA ASP A 9 -3.11 -4.28 16.01
C ASP A 9 -1.84 -3.82 15.27
N GLN A 10 -0.74 -4.55 15.43
CA GLN A 10 0.51 -4.30 14.70
C GLN A 10 0.33 -4.50 13.19
N LEU A 11 -0.27 -5.62 12.75
CA LEU A 11 -0.52 -5.91 11.34
C LEU A 11 -1.48 -4.89 10.70
N GLN A 12 -2.53 -4.49 11.42
CA GLN A 12 -3.42 -3.42 10.99
C GLN A 12 -2.67 -2.09 10.82
N GLY A 13 -1.80 -1.75 11.78
CA GLY A 13 -0.95 -0.56 11.73
C GLY A 13 -0.01 -0.57 10.52
N ALA A 14 0.64 -1.70 10.26
CA ALA A 14 1.51 -1.89 9.10
C ALA A 14 0.74 -1.73 7.77
N TYR A 15 -0.44 -2.35 7.66
CA TYR A 15 -1.30 -2.18 6.49
C TYR A 15 -1.70 -0.72 6.27
N LYS A 16 -2.11 0.00 7.34
CA LYS A 16 -2.48 1.41 7.24
C LYS A 16 -1.29 2.28 6.82
N ALA A 17 -0.11 2.04 7.36
CA ALA A 17 1.10 2.76 6.96
C ALA A 17 1.42 2.53 5.48
N ALA A 18 1.36 1.29 5.02
CA ALA A 18 1.59 0.96 3.61
C ALA A 18 0.54 1.61 2.68
N VAL A 19 -0.72 1.71 3.11
CA VAL A 19 -1.78 2.43 2.38
C VAL A 19 -1.48 3.92 2.28
N GLU A 20 -1.02 4.57 3.36
CA GLU A 20 -0.63 5.99 3.33
C GLU A 20 0.54 6.23 2.37
N ASP A 21 1.55 5.35 2.36
CA ASP A 21 2.66 5.42 1.40
C ASP A 21 2.16 5.31 -0.05
N ARG A 22 1.19 4.42 -0.31
CA ARG A 22 0.56 4.29 -1.63
C ARG A 22 -0.24 5.53 -2.02
N ILE A 23 -0.99 6.11 -1.09
CA ILE A 23 -1.73 7.36 -1.34
C ILE A 23 -0.75 8.49 -1.70
N ALA A 24 0.39 8.58 -1.01
CA ALA A 24 1.41 9.56 -1.33
C ALA A 24 1.99 9.34 -2.75
N ALA A 25 2.25 8.09 -3.14
CA ALA A 25 2.74 7.76 -4.48
C ALA A 25 1.72 8.07 -5.58
N ILE A 26 0.43 7.76 -5.37
CA ILE A 26 -0.65 8.10 -6.31
C ILE A 26 -0.74 9.63 -6.50
N ARG A 27 -0.62 10.40 -5.41
CA ARG A 27 -0.60 11.87 -5.50
C ARG A 27 0.62 12.39 -6.26
N GLU A 28 1.78 11.75 -6.10
CA GLU A 28 3.00 12.08 -6.86
C GLU A 28 2.79 11.82 -8.36
N GLU A 29 2.26 10.66 -8.72
CA GLU A 29 1.92 10.30 -10.10
C GLU A 29 0.87 11.27 -10.69
N GLU A 30 -0.20 11.57 -9.95
CA GLU A 30 -1.25 12.51 -10.35
C GLU A 30 -0.69 13.91 -10.66
N ASN A 31 0.24 14.41 -9.83
CA ASN A 31 0.86 15.72 -10.04
C ASN A 31 1.72 15.78 -11.32
N LEU A 32 2.24 14.64 -11.79
CA LEU A 32 3.02 14.55 -13.02
C LEU A 32 2.16 14.43 -14.28
N ALA A 33 0.91 13.99 -14.14
CA ALA A 33 -0.09 14.00 -15.20
C ALA A 33 -0.54 15.44 -15.54
N SER A 34 0.38 16.21 -16.10
CA SER A 34 0.23 17.64 -16.40
C SER A 34 -0.09 17.90 -17.88
N VAL A 35 -0.57 19.11 -18.19
CA VAL A 35 -0.81 19.58 -19.57
C VAL A 35 0.47 19.83 -20.39
N ASN A 36 1.65 19.61 -19.81
CA ASN A 36 2.92 19.81 -20.48
C ASN A 36 3.25 18.60 -21.37
N HIS A 37 2.94 18.70 -22.66
CA HIS A 37 3.06 17.62 -23.65
C HIS A 37 4.50 17.39 -24.12
N SER A 38 5.43 17.11 -23.20
CA SER A 38 6.82 16.79 -23.53
C SER A 38 7.16 15.33 -23.18
N LEU A 39 8.03 14.71 -23.99
CA LEU A 39 8.49 13.33 -23.74
C LEU A 39 9.17 13.18 -22.37
N ALA A 40 9.93 14.19 -21.93
CA ALA A 40 10.60 14.16 -20.63
C ALA A 40 9.63 14.15 -19.44
N GLU A 41 8.43 14.72 -19.60
CA GLU A 41 7.39 14.64 -18.57
C GLU A 41 6.67 13.30 -18.60
N ILE A 42 6.53 12.67 -19.79
CA ILE A 42 6.01 11.30 -19.91
C ILE A 42 6.95 10.32 -19.21
N ASP A 43 8.26 10.39 -19.45
CA ASP A 43 9.24 9.50 -18.81
C ASP A 43 9.17 9.58 -17.26
N LYS A 44 8.98 10.78 -16.71
CA LYS A 44 8.81 10.97 -15.25
C LYS A 44 7.50 10.37 -14.76
N TRP A 45 6.42 10.56 -15.51
CA TRP A 45 5.12 10.02 -15.15
C TRP A 45 5.12 8.48 -15.17
N GLU A 46 5.72 7.87 -16.20
CA GLU A 46 5.93 6.42 -16.27
C GLU A 46 6.77 5.89 -15.09
N ALA A 47 7.86 6.60 -14.74
CA ALA A 47 8.67 6.23 -13.57
C ALA A 47 7.87 6.31 -12.25
N ALA A 48 7.02 7.31 -12.09
CA ALA A 48 6.15 7.44 -10.94
C ALA A 48 5.08 6.34 -10.89
N HIS A 49 4.53 5.95 -12.05
CA HIS A 49 3.62 4.82 -12.17
C HIS A 49 4.27 3.50 -11.70
N PHE A 50 5.50 3.21 -12.15
CA PHE A 50 6.22 2.02 -11.70
C PHE A 50 6.48 2.03 -10.18
N LYS A 51 6.80 3.21 -9.63
CA LYS A 51 6.95 3.38 -8.17
C LYS A 51 5.64 3.12 -7.42
N GLU A 52 4.50 3.60 -7.92
CA GLU A 52 3.19 3.29 -7.33
C GLU A 52 2.92 1.78 -7.34
N ASP A 53 3.22 1.10 -8.45
CA ASP A 53 2.97 -0.34 -8.59
C ASP A 53 3.81 -1.17 -7.60
N GLU A 54 5.09 -0.83 -7.42
CA GLU A 54 5.94 -1.44 -6.40
C GLU A 54 5.39 -1.26 -4.98
N ILE A 55 4.91 -0.06 -4.65
CA ILE A 55 4.32 0.24 -3.34
C ILE A 55 2.99 -0.50 -3.18
N ARG A 56 2.16 -0.55 -4.23
CA ARG A 56 0.91 -1.32 -4.28
C ARG A 56 1.15 -2.80 -3.99
N GLY A 57 2.25 -3.38 -4.50
CA GLY A 57 2.69 -4.73 -4.14
C GLY A 57 2.83 -4.92 -2.63
N LYS A 58 3.51 -3.99 -1.94
CA LYS A 58 3.68 -4.02 -0.48
C LYS A 58 2.36 -3.87 0.28
N VAL A 59 1.45 -3.02 -0.22
CA VAL A 59 0.11 -2.89 0.37
C VAL A 59 -0.66 -4.20 0.30
N LEU A 60 -0.58 -4.90 -0.83
CA LEU A 60 -1.26 -6.19 -1.02
C LEU A 60 -0.68 -7.28 -0.11
N GLU A 61 0.63 -7.30 0.08
CA GLU A 61 1.30 -8.20 1.02
C GLU A 61 0.86 -7.93 2.47
N ALA A 62 0.96 -6.68 2.94
CA ALA A 62 0.53 -6.30 4.29
C ALA A 62 -0.97 -6.56 4.52
N LYS A 63 -1.80 -6.36 3.49
CA LYS A 63 -3.22 -6.70 3.55
C LYS A 63 -3.43 -8.20 3.74
N LYS A 64 -2.71 -9.02 2.96
CA LYS A 64 -2.81 -10.48 3.03
C LYS A 64 -2.41 -10.97 4.41
N GLU A 65 -1.27 -10.52 4.95
CA GLU A 65 -0.82 -10.88 6.30
C GLU A 65 -1.86 -10.56 7.37
N TYR A 66 -2.44 -9.36 7.31
CA TYR A 66 -3.49 -8.96 8.24
C TYR A 66 -4.77 -9.79 8.09
N GLU A 67 -5.21 -10.07 6.86
CA GLU A 67 -6.38 -10.91 6.61
C GLU A 67 -6.16 -12.36 7.06
N ASP A 68 -4.97 -12.91 6.82
CA ASP A 68 -4.63 -14.27 7.21
C ASP A 68 -4.60 -14.40 8.75
N ALA A 69 -4.01 -13.44 9.46
CA ALA A 69 -4.06 -13.40 10.92
C ALA A 69 -5.49 -13.23 11.48
N LEU A 70 -6.33 -12.43 10.81
CA LEU A 70 -7.75 -12.30 11.18
C LEU A 70 -8.52 -13.62 10.99
N ARG A 71 -8.21 -14.37 9.93
CA ARG A 71 -8.81 -15.68 9.67
C ARG A 71 -8.34 -16.71 10.69
N GLU A 72 -7.05 -16.75 10.99
CA GLU A 72 -6.47 -17.63 12.01
C GLU A 72 -7.13 -17.36 13.38
N GLN A 73 -7.29 -16.09 13.78
CA GLN A 73 -7.95 -15.76 15.06
C GLN A 73 -9.42 -16.22 15.12
N GLN A 74 -10.15 -16.13 14.01
CA GLN A 74 -11.58 -16.43 13.96
C GLN A 74 -11.88 -17.92 13.74
N PHE A 75 -11.02 -18.63 13.01
CA PHE A 75 -11.28 -19.98 12.53
C PHE A 75 -10.24 -21.02 12.96
N GLY A 76 -9.09 -20.60 13.51
CA GLY A 76 -8.10 -21.46 14.16
C GLY A 76 -7.31 -22.38 13.23
N PHE A 77 -7.12 -22.01 11.97
CA PHE A 77 -6.31 -22.74 10.99
C PHE A 77 -5.09 -21.94 10.54
#